data_AF-A0A8W8LZE8-F1
#
_entry.id   AF-A0A8W8LZE8-F1
#
_cell.length_a   1.000
_cell.length_b   1.000
_cell.length_c   1.000
_cell.angle_alpha   90.00
_cell.angle_beta   90.00
_cell.angle_gamma   90.00
#
_symmetry.space_group_name_H-M   'P 1'
#
loop_
_entity.id
_entity.type
_entity.pdbx_description
1 polymer ?
#
loop_
_entity_poly.entity_id
_entity_poly.type
_entity_poly.pdbx_seq_one_letter_code
_entity_poly.pdbx_strand_id
1 'polypeptide(L)'
;MSFMTGEHGCRFIPWNISSNIETEYISENSSTGELCMVFMALDYSFYALSQINNVHVKYESFGRESNIRIAEPPCSSVRYLQNVDLILMCQRKKVLGDSCQIHEQCKDTPNAGVCMADPQNNVPSSCQCNPGFMTYNGTCLQVNKTLYEECVIDDQCNGTSDKEALVCREIRHRKLCMCNSDYIEDNTYLECRHAKKEIRKECRINEQCTGTENANTCFTDGKGEGEEGVCTCNDQFDWIDGKCLKVGLRLLEPCIKHKQCNGTDNTDNCTEIGNNTLCYCRDGYLIFEEKCIKDTYIFQVDIKYDNVIAVTILGSMDNEIIPEESVQT
;
A
#
# COMPACT_ATOMS: atom_id res chain seq x y z
N MET A 1 -37.67 -38.96 -2.22
CA MET A 1 -38.53 -40.14 -2.43
C MET A 1 -38.54 -40.94 -1.14
N SER A 2 -39.72 -41.08 -0.54
CA SER A 2 -39.95 -41.88 0.67
C SER A 2 -40.41 -43.26 0.21
N PHE A 3 -39.73 -44.32 0.64
CA PHE A 3 -40.20 -45.69 0.47
C PHE A 3 -40.02 -46.44 1.78
N MET A 4 -41.16 -46.93 2.29
CA MET A 4 -41.40 -48.31 2.75
C MET A 4 -42.38 -48.33 3.94
N THR A 5 -43.63 -48.58 3.61
CA THR A 5 -44.65 -49.13 4.52
C THR A 5 -44.62 -50.65 4.37
N GLY A 6 -44.38 -51.35 5.48
CA GLY A 6 -44.48 -52.80 5.59
C GLY A 6 -44.54 -53.18 7.07
N GLU A 7 -45.62 -53.86 7.46
CA GLU A 7 -45.95 -54.19 8.85
C GLU A 7 -44.93 -55.17 9.46
N HIS A 8 -44.53 -54.86 10.70
CA HIS A 8 -43.58 -55.59 11.57
C HIS A 8 -42.09 -55.63 11.19
N GLY A 9 -41.60 -54.63 10.44
CA GLY A 9 -40.17 -54.33 10.34
C GLY A 9 -39.72 -53.29 11.37
N CYS A 10 -38.50 -53.43 11.91
CA CYS A 10 -37.89 -52.36 12.72
C CYS A 10 -37.74 -51.09 11.85
N ARG A 11 -38.32 -49.97 12.29
CA ARG A 11 -38.13 -48.66 11.65
C ARG A 11 -36.87 -48.04 12.21
N PHE A 12 -35.79 -48.05 11.44
CA PHE A 12 -34.51 -47.50 11.87
C PHE A 12 -34.41 -46.00 11.56
N ILE A 13 -33.84 -45.25 12.50
CA ILE A 13 -33.54 -43.82 12.35
C ILE A 13 -32.07 -43.73 11.93
N PRO A 14 -31.72 -43.05 10.81
CA PRO A 14 -30.34 -42.77 10.46
C PRO A 14 -29.61 -42.15 11.65
N TRP A 15 -28.46 -42.73 12.01
CA TRP A 15 -27.71 -42.31 13.18
C TRP A 15 -26.38 -41.68 12.75
N ASN A 16 -26.15 -40.45 13.21
CA ASN A 16 -24.88 -39.76 13.06
C ASN A 16 -23.92 -40.27 14.14
N ILE A 17 -22.86 -40.98 13.74
CA ILE A 17 -21.85 -41.54 14.65
C ILE A 17 -20.57 -40.69 14.73
N SER A 18 -20.54 -39.49 14.15
CA SER A 18 -19.35 -38.64 14.13
C SER A 18 -18.77 -38.38 15.53
N SER A 19 -19.62 -38.25 16.56
CA SER A 19 -19.19 -38.06 17.96
C SER A 19 -18.44 -39.27 18.54
N ASN A 20 -18.71 -40.48 18.04
CA ASN A 20 -18.08 -41.70 18.54
C ASN A 20 -16.74 -41.98 17.83
N ILE A 21 -16.48 -41.30 16.71
CA ILE A 21 -15.21 -41.32 16.00
C ILE A 21 -14.23 -40.31 16.62
N GLU A 22 -14.75 -39.18 17.13
CA GLU A 22 -13.94 -38.11 17.74
C GLU A 22 -13.18 -38.52 19.02
N THR A 23 -13.57 -39.59 19.71
CA THR A 23 -12.97 -39.97 21.02
C THR A 23 -11.68 -40.79 20.93
N GLU A 24 -11.34 -41.38 19.78
CA GLU A 24 -10.02 -42.01 19.55
C GLU A 24 -9.01 -41.05 18.87
N TYR A 25 -9.47 -39.88 18.41
CA TYR A 25 -8.68 -38.86 17.72
C TYR A 25 -8.22 -37.75 18.68
N ILE A 26 -7.23 -38.05 19.54
CA ILE A 26 -6.38 -37.00 20.12
C ILE A 26 -4.96 -37.18 19.58
N SER A 27 -4.73 -36.64 18.39
CA SER A 27 -3.43 -36.09 18.02
C SER A 27 -3.66 -34.78 17.28
N GLU A 28 -3.06 -33.74 17.81
CA GLU A 28 -3.12 -32.35 17.38
C GLU A 28 -3.03 -32.22 15.84
N ASN A 29 -3.94 -31.42 15.25
CA ASN A 29 -4.00 -30.94 13.86
C ASN A 29 -4.93 -31.62 12.82
N SER A 30 -5.80 -32.58 13.16
CA SER A 30 -6.86 -33.00 12.22
C SER A 30 -8.18 -32.28 12.52
N SER A 31 -8.53 -31.31 11.69
CA SER A 31 -9.86 -30.66 11.71
C SER A 31 -10.96 -31.71 11.59
N THR A 32 -11.77 -31.76 12.62
CA THR A 32 -12.93 -32.63 12.81
C THR A 32 -13.99 -32.43 11.71
N GLY A 33 -14.53 -33.54 11.23
CA GLY A 33 -15.89 -33.53 10.67
C GLY A 33 -16.13 -34.44 9.48
N GLU A 34 -15.57 -35.65 9.50
CA GLU A 34 -16.14 -36.71 8.69
C GLU A 34 -17.58 -36.96 9.14
N LEU A 35 -18.54 -36.79 8.22
CA LEU A 35 -19.91 -37.24 8.44
C LEU A 35 -19.94 -38.71 8.04
N CYS A 36 -19.98 -39.59 9.05
CA CYS A 36 -20.12 -41.02 8.84
C CYS A 36 -21.56 -41.42 9.18
N MET A 37 -22.29 -41.88 8.15
CA MET A 37 -23.64 -42.43 8.32
C MET A 37 -23.59 -43.94 8.19
N VAL A 38 -24.32 -44.62 9.06
CA VAL A 38 -24.48 -46.07 9.02
C VAL A 38 -25.90 -46.40 8.54
N PHE A 39 -25.99 -47.16 7.46
CA PHE A 39 -27.26 -47.71 6.97
C PHE A 39 -27.32 -49.20 7.25
N MET A 40 -28.51 -49.69 7.61
CA MET A 40 -28.75 -51.11 7.86
C MET A 40 -29.78 -51.62 6.84
N ALA A 41 -29.45 -52.70 6.14
CA ALA A 41 -30.43 -53.40 5.30
C ALA A 41 -31.30 -54.30 6.18
N LEU A 42 -32.61 -54.35 5.90
CA LEU A 42 -33.54 -55.28 6.55
C LEU A 42 -33.35 -56.68 5.96
N ASP A 43 -32.91 -57.63 6.77
CA ASP A 43 -32.96 -59.06 6.44
C ASP A 43 -34.11 -59.72 7.21
N TYR A 44 -34.92 -60.51 6.51
CA TYR A 44 -36.12 -61.15 7.07
C TYR A 44 -35.86 -62.64 7.27
N SER A 45 -35.46 -63.03 8.48
CA SER A 45 -35.42 -64.43 8.90
C SER A 45 -36.47 -64.69 9.99
N PHE A 46 -37.49 -65.48 9.65
CA PHE A 46 -38.65 -65.74 10.52
C PHE A 46 -38.38 -66.65 11.72
N TYR A 47 -37.16 -67.18 11.91
CA TYR A 47 -36.87 -68.23 12.90
C TYR A 47 -35.71 -67.92 13.87
N ALA A 48 -35.39 -66.64 14.06
CA ALA A 48 -34.18 -66.20 14.75
C ALA A 48 -34.41 -65.62 16.15
N LEU A 49 -33.97 -66.30 17.21
CA LEU A 49 -34.00 -65.83 18.62
C LEU A 49 -32.72 -65.07 19.05
N SER A 50 -32.10 -64.26 18.18
CA SER A 50 -30.86 -63.54 18.51
C SER A 50 -31.09 -62.06 18.75
N GLN A 51 -30.37 -61.53 19.76
CA GLN A 51 -30.28 -60.11 20.11
C GLN A 51 -28.89 -59.59 19.74
N ILE A 52 -28.82 -58.43 19.09
CA ILE A 52 -27.55 -57.75 18.78
C ILE A 52 -27.19 -56.90 19.99
N ASN A 53 -26.25 -57.39 20.81
CA ASN A 53 -25.82 -56.68 22.02
C ASN A 53 -24.69 -55.67 21.75
N ASN A 54 -23.80 -55.99 20.81
CA ASN A 54 -22.68 -55.13 20.44
C ASN A 54 -22.39 -55.27 18.94
N VAL A 55 -22.16 -54.14 18.28
CA VAL A 55 -21.72 -54.11 16.89
C VAL A 55 -20.27 -53.60 16.86
N HIS A 56 -19.38 -54.42 16.29
CA HIS A 56 -18.00 -54.04 16.02
C HIS A 56 -17.86 -53.72 14.54
N VAL A 57 -17.60 -52.45 14.23
CA VAL A 57 -17.35 -52.02 12.85
C VAL A 57 -15.84 -51.90 12.67
N LYS A 58 -15.28 -52.75 11.81
CA LYS A 58 -13.90 -52.64 11.36
C LYS A 58 -13.90 -52.03 9.97
N TYR A 59 -13.20 -50.92 9.78
CA TYR A 59 -13.10 -50.27 8.47
C TYR A 59 -11.68 -49.81 8.21
N GLU A 60 -11.29 -49.80 6.95
CA GLU A 60 -9.97 -49.37 6.51
C GLU A 60 -10.09 -47.99 5.84
N SER A 61 -9.41 -46.98 6.37
CA SER A 61 -9.30 -45.67 5.74
C SER A 61 -7.83 -45.29 5.58
N PHE A 62 -7.44 -44.84 4.38
CA PHE A 62 -6.07 -44.45 4.04
C PHE A 62 -4.99 -45.50 4.39
N GLY A 63 -5.30 -46.79 4.28
CA GLY A 63 -4.36 -47.90 4.57
C GLY A 63 -4.14 -48.19 6.06
N ARG A 64 -5.00 -47.66 6.94
CA ARG A 64 -5.05 -48.04 8.36
C ARG A 64 -6.41 -48.59 8.71
N GLU A 65 -6.39 -49.61 9.56
CA GLU A 65 -7.56 -50.34 10.00
C GLU A 65 -8.04 -49.81 11.36
N SER A 66 -9.29 -49.35 11.41
CA SER A 66 -9.93 -48.75 12.59
C SER A 66 -11.08 -49.62 13.07
N ASN A 67 -11.36 -49.62 14.38
CA ASN A 67 -12.41 -50.42 15.00
C ASN A 67 -13.31 -49.55 15.88
N ILE A 68 -14.59 -49.45 15.53
CA ILE A 68 -15.58 -48.75 16.35
C ILE A 68 -16.45 -49.78 17.04
N ARG A 69 -16.61 -49.62 18.37
CA ARG A 69 -17.63 -50.35 19.13
C ARG A 69 -18.89 -49.51 19.24
N ILE A 70 -20.00 -50.07 18.81
CA ILE A 70 -21.32 -49.45 18.94
C ILE A 70 -22.08 -50.22 20.01
N ALA A 71 -22.35 -49.53 21.13
CA ALA A 71 -23.20 -50.04 22.19
C ALA A 71 -24.68 -49.86 21.78
N GLU A 72 -25.40 -50.98 21.75
CA GLU A 72 -26.86 -51.12 21.56
C GLU A 72 -27.49 -50.25 20.43
N PRO A 73 -27.77 -50.80 19.24
CA PRO A 73 -28.47 -50.04 18.20
C PRO A 73 -29.88 -49.65 18.67
N PRO A 74 -30.35 -48.41 18.43
CA PRO A 74 -31.68 -47.96 18.83
C PRO A 74 -32.76 -48.68 18.01
N CYS A 75 -33.16 -49.87 18.44
CA CYS A 75 -34.24 -50.65 17.86
C CYS A 75 -35.49 -50.51 18.74
N SER A 76 -36.64 -50.23 18.15
CA SER A 76 -37.91 -50.22 18.89
C SER A 76 -38.43 -51.61 19.26
N SER A 77 -37.84 -52.68 18.70
CA SER A 77 -38.18 -54.07 19.02
C SER A 77 -36.90 -54.92 19.10
N VAL A 78 -36.64 -55.47 20.29
CA VAL A 78 -35.43 -56.25 20.63
C VAL A 78 -35.55 -57.74 20.24
N ARG A 79 -36.55 -58.09 19.41
CA ARG A 79 -36.79 -59.47 18.99
C ARG A 79 -36.61 -59.54 17.49
N TYR A 80 -35.80 -60.49 17.04
CA TYR A 80 -35.63 -60.93 15.65
C TYR A 80 -34.64 -60.13 14.77
N LEU A 81 -33.40 -59.92 15.24
CA LEU A 81 -32.32 -59.46 14.36
C LEU A 81 -31.23 -60.54 14.26
N GLN A 82 -31.16 -61.22 13.11
CA GLN A 82 -29.99 -62.01 12.71
C GLN A 82 -29.50 -61.46 11.38
N ASN A 83 -28.19 -61.19 11.32
CA ASN A 83 -27.44 -60.63 10.19
C ASN A 83 -27.87 -59.20 9.83
N VAL A 84 -27.04 -58.23 10.17
CA VAL A 84 -27.24 -56.83 9.78
C VAL A 84 -26.07 -56.43 8.92
N ASP A 85 -26.35 -56.18 7.65
CA ASP A 85 -25.38 -55.54 6.76
C ASP A 85 -25.37 -54.04 7.05
N LEU A 86 -24.22 -53.59 7.54
CA LEU A 86 -23.95 -52.20 7.88
C LEU A 86 -23.17 -51.56 6.74
N ILE A 87 -23.76 -50.55 6.11
CA ILE A 87 -23.06 -49.73 5.13
C ILE A 87 -22.61 -48.47 5.84
N LEU A 88 -21.30 -48.36 6.08
CA LEU A 88 -20.65 -47.16 6.56
C LEU A 88 -20.29 -46.26 5.37
N MET A 89 -20.91 -45.10 5.27
CA MET A 89 -20.54 -44.07 4.30
C MET A 89 -19.90 -42.90 5.05
N CYS A 90 -18.58 -42.79 4.96
CA CYS A 90 -17.83 -41.64 5.47
C CYS A 90 -17.51 -40.71 4.31
N GLN A 91 -18.02 -39.49 4.39
CA GLN A 91 -17.68 -38.46 3.42
C GLN A 91 -16.58 -37.57 4.02
N ARG A 92 -15.40 -37.57 3.38
CA ARG A 92 -14.34 -36.63 3.72
C ARG A 92 -14.81 -35.22 3.38
N LYS A 93 -14.58 -34.32 4.33
CA LYS A 93 -14.68 -32.86 4.13
C LYS A 93 -13.77 -32.43 3.00
N LYS A 94 -14.31 -31.67 2.04
CA LYS A 94 -13.53 -31.22 0.89
C LYS A 94 -12.91 -29.86 1.16
N VAL A 95 -11.63 -29.75 0.87
CA VAL A 95 -10.87 -28.51 1.03
C VAL A 95 -10.60 -27.84 -0.32
N LEU A 96 -10.05 -26.64 -0.29
CA LEU A 96 -9.68 -25.91 -1.51
C LEU A 96 -8.83 -26.79 -2.46
N GLY A 97 -9.22 -26.84 -3.73
CA GLY A 97 -8.58 -27.67 -4.76
C GLY A 97 -9.13 -29.10 -4.90
N ASP A 98 -9.91 -29.60 -3.93
CA ASP A 98 -10.53 -30.93 -4.04
C ASP A 98 -11.63 -30.94 -5.11
N SER A 99 -11.80 -32.08 -5.80
CA SER A 99 -12.88 -32.25 -6.76
C SER A 99 -14.24 -32.20 -6.08
N CYS A 100 -15.21 -31.50 -6.64
CA CYS A 100 -16.53 -31.26 -6.06
C CYS A 100 -17.64 -31.43 -7.10
N GLN A 101 -18.86 -31.65 -6.64
CA GLN A 101 -20.05 -31.72 -7.50
C GLN A 101 -21.07 -30.63 -7.19
N ILE A 102 -21.11 -30.18 -5.94
CA ILE A 102 -22.00 -29.13 -5.45
C ILE A 102 -21.25 -28.21 -4.50
N HIS A 103 -21.67 -26.94 -4.45
CA HIS A 103 -21.11 -25.89 -3.58
C HIS A 103 -20.99 -26.28 -2.11
N GLU A 104 -21.97 -27.03 -1.60
CA GLU A 104 -22.03 -27.37 -0.17
C GLU A 104 -20.87 -28.25 0.32
N GLN A 105 -20.18 -28.92 -0.60
CA GLN A 105 -19.04 -29.76 -0.27
C GLN A 105 -17.80 -28.95 0.12
N CYS A 106 -17.72 -27.67 -0.25
CA CYS A 106 -16.52 -26.84 -0.12
C CYS A 106 -16.52 -25.91 1.12
N LYS A 107 -17.41 -26.15 2.09
CA LYS A 107 -17.59 -25.26 3.26
C LYS A 107 -16.48 -25.35 4.31
N ASP A 108 -15.55 -26.30 4.17
CA ASP A 108 -14.54 -26.59 5.20
C ASP A 108 -13.26 -25.75 5.09
N THR A 109 -13.02 -25.08 3.98
CA THR A 109 -12.00 -24.02 3.90
C THR A 109 -12.68 -22.66 4.00
N PRO A 110 -12.28 -21.78 4.95
CA PRO A 110 -12.83 -20.44 5.07
C PRO A 110 -12.76 -19.69 3.73
N ASN A 111 -13.87 -19.09 3.33
CA ASN A 111 -14.02 -18.36 2.07
C ASN A 111 -13.85 -19.20 0.79
N ALA A 112 -13.99 -20.54 0.85
CA ALA A 112 -13.89 -21.43 -0.32
C ALA A 112 -15.21 -22.15 -0.65
N GLY A 113 -16.35 -21.48 -0.57
CA GLY A 113 -17.67 -22.12 -0.67
C GLY A 113 -18.14 -22.47 -2.09
N VAL A 114 -17.28 -22.34 -3.11
CA VAL A 114 -17.69 -22.45 -4.52
C VAL A 114 -17.07 -23.68 -5.19
N CYS A 115 -17.80 -24.31 -6.10
CA CYS A 115 -17.47 -25.54 -6.81
C CYS A 115 -17.55 -25.23 -8.29
N MET A 116 -16.42 -24.96 -8.92
CA MET A 116 -16.36 -24.47 -10.30
C MET A 116 -15.50 -25.38 -11.16
N ALA A 117 -15.91 -25.56 -12.42
CA ALA A 117 -15.07 -26.19 -13.43
C ALA A 117 -13.91 -25.26 -13.76
N ASP A 118 -12.70 -25.81 -13.88
CA ASP A 118 -11.57 -25.05 -14.42
C ASP A 118 -11.82 -24.82 -15.93
N PRO A 119 -11.99 -23.56 -16.39
CA PRO A 119 -12.28 -23.26 -17.78
C PRO A 119 -11.17 -23.71 -18.74
N GLN A 120 -9.95 -23.94 -18.24
CA GLN A 120 -8.79 -24.13 -19.10
C GLN A 120 -8.52 -25.59 -19.48
N ASN A 121 -9.11 -26.60 -18.82
CA ASN A 121 -8.58 -27.97 -18.94
C ASN A 121 -9.56 -29.16 -18.88
N ASN A 122 -10.86 -29.03 -19.22
CA ASN A 122 -11.82 -30.17 -19.15
C ASN A 122 -11.76 -30.92 -17.79
N VAL A 123 -11.36 -30.22 -16.72
CA VAL A 123 -11.08 -30.81 -15.41
C VAL A 123 -12.40 -30.98 -14.67
N PRO A 124 -12.58 -32.07 -13.89
CA PRO A 124 -13.67 -32.15 -12.93
C PRO A 124 -13.73 -30.90 -12.04
N SER A 125 -14.93 -30.38 -11.78
CA SER A 125 -15.15 -29.22 -10.92
C SER A 125 -14.41 -29.37 -9.61
N SER A 126 -13.81 -28.28 -9.12
CA SER A 126 -13.02 -28.25 -7.88
C SER A 126 -13.47 -27.13 -6.95
N CYS A 127 -13.20 -27.31 -5.65
CA CYS A 127 -13.48 -26.30 -4.64
C CYS A 127 -12.56 -25.10 -4.85
N GLN A 128 -13.14 -23.91 -4.95
CA GLN A 128 -12.48 -22.64 -5.25
C GLN A 128 -12.90 -21.56 -4.25
N CYS A 129 -12.08 -20.52 -4.18
CA CYS A 129 -12.37 -19.35 -3.36
C CYS A 129 -13.66 -18.63 -3.83
N ASN A 130 -14.35 -18.02 -2.87
CA ASN A 130 -15.51 -17.18 -3.11
C ASN A 130 -15.12 -15.98 -4.00
N PRO A 131 -16.08 -15.40 -4.77
CA PRO A 131 -15.85 -14.14 -5.45
C PRO A 131 -15.32 -13.07 -4.49
N GLY A 132 -14.29 -12.34 -4.91
CA GLY A 132 -13.57 -11.39 -4.05
C GLY A 132 -12.45 -12.00 -3.20
N PHE A 133 -12.11 -13.27 -3.42
CA PHE A 133 -10.98 -13.96 -2.80
C PHE A 133 -10.10 -14.66 -3.84
N MET A 134 -8.80 -14.73 -3.58
CA MET A 134 -7.81 -15.47 -4.37
C MET A 134 -7.22 -16.63 -3.58
N THR A 135 -6.75 -17.65 -4.31
CA THR A 135 -6.04 -18.79 -3.70
C THR A 135 -4.58 -18.42 -3.47
N TYR A 136 -4.10 -18.60 -2.23
CA TYR A 136 -2.69 -18.45 -1.88
C TYR A 136 -2.30 -19.44 -0.78
N ASN A 137 -1.27 -20.26 -1.02
CA ASN A 137 -0.78 -21.28 -0.09
C ASN A 137 -1.88 -22.16 0.54
N GLY A 138 -2.87 -22.60 -0.25
CA GLY A 138 -3.97 -23.45 0.21
C GLY A 138 -5.05 -22.74 1.04
N THR A 139 -5.02 -21.40 1.08
CA THR A 139 -6.02 -20.57 1.75
C THR A 139 -6.66 -19.57 0.79
N CYS A 140 -7.81 -19.01 1.17
CA CYS A 140 -8.49 -17.96 0.42
C CYS A 140 -8.26 -16.60 1.06
N LEU A 141 -7.53 -15.74 0.35
CA LEU A 141 -7.20 -14.37 0.77
C LEU A 141 -8.13 -13.38 0.08
N GLN A 142 -8.64 -12.40 0.83
CA GLN A 142 -9.46 -11.33 0.26
C GLN A 142 -8.62 -10.47 -0.69
N VAL A 143 -9.13 -10.23 -1.90
CA VAL A 143 -8.53 -9.33 -2.90
C VAL A 143 -9.20 -7.96 -2.89
N ASN A 144 -8.76 -7.06 -3.77
CA ASN A 144 -9.28 -5.70 -3.91
C ASN A 144 -9.18 -4.89 -2.62
N LYS A 145 -8.06 -5.06 -1.90
CA LYS A 145 -7.74 -4.27 -0.72
C LYS A 145 -7.27 -2.87 -1.11
N THR A 146 -7.63 -1.90 -0.28
CA THR A 146 -7.33 -0.48 -0.49
C THR A 146 -6.23 0.01 0.46
N LEU A 147 -5.82 1.28 0.31
CA LEU A 147 -4.75 1.89 1.09
C LEU A 147 -5.02 1.74 2.61
N TYR A 148 -4.00 1.32 3.35
CA TYR A 148 -4.00 1.04 4.80
C TYR A 148 -4.75 -0.21 5.26
N GLU A 149 -5.30 -1.02 4.36
CA GLU A 149 -5.88 -2.32 4.74
C GLU A 149 -4.81 -3.39 4.97
N GLU A 150 -5.10 -4.34 5.87
CA GLU A 150 -4.19 -5.45 6.17
C GLU A 150 -4.10 -6.44 5.01
N CYS A 151 -2.86 -6.77 4.65
CA CYS A 151 -2.51 -7.65 3.54
C CYS A 151 -1.47 -8.69 3.97
N VAL A 152 -1.34 -9.73 3.16
CA VAL A 152 -0.32 -10.78 3.29
C VAL A 152 0.66 -10.71 2.12
N ILE A 153 0.13 -10.41 0.92
CA ILE A 153 0.86 -10.31 -0.34
C ILE A 153 0.38 -9.11 -1.17
N ASP A 154 1.22 -8.66 -2.11
CA ASP A 154 0.96 -7.51 -2.98
C ASP A 154 -0.30 -7.68 -3.83
N ASP A 155 -0.56 -8.90 -4.34
CA ASP A 155 -1.71 -9.21 -5.21
C ASP A 155 -3.08 -8.90 -4.56
N GLN A 156 -3.13 -8.76 -3.24
CA GLN A 156 -4.36 -8.38 -2.55
C GLN A 156 -4.66 -6.88 -2.70
N CYS A 157 -3.64 -6.05 -2.93
CA CYS A 157 -3.73 -4.59 -2.88
C CYS A 157 -4.10 -3.98 -4.25
N ASN A 158 -5.05 -4.56 -4.98
CA ASN A 158 -5.51 -4.07 -6.28
C ASN A 158 -6.92 -3.45 -6.23
N GLY A 159 -7.35 -3.01 -5.05
CA GLY A 159 -8.73 -2.54 -4.81
C GLY A 159 -9.03 -1.15 -5.34
N THR A 160 -7.99 -0.34 -5.55
CA THR A 160 -8.09 0.96 -6.20
C THR A 160 -7.72 0.85 -7.68
N SER A 161 -8.10 1.85 -8.47
CA SER A 161 -8.00 1.80 -9.93
C SER A 161 -6.60 1.35 -10.38
N ASP A 162 -6.46 0.70 -11.54
CA ASP A 162 -5.18 0.20 -12.12
C ASP A 162 -4.00 1.22 -12.12
N LYS A 163 -4.28 2.48 -11.83
CA LYS A 163 -3.32 3.59 -11.71
C LYS A 163 -2.62 3.66 -10.35
N GLU A 164 -3.14 3.01 -9.32
CA GLU A 164 -2.57 3.03 -7.98
C GLU A 164 -1.65 1.84 -7.78
N ALA A 165 -0.34 2.11 -7.79
CA ALA A 165 0.67 1.11 -7.49
C ALA A 165 0.72 0.88 -5.97
N LEU A 166 -0.21 0.08 -5.45
CA LEU A 166 -0.18 -0.37 -4.06
C LEU A 166 0.68 -1.65 -3.92
N VAL A 167 1.37 -1.76 -2.80
CA VAL A 167 2.20 -2.90 -2.40
C VAL A 167 1.95 -3.24 -0.94
N CYS A 168 2.09 -4.51 -0.59
CA CYS A 168 1.92 -4.99 0.77
C CYS A 168 3.22 -4.81 1.55
N ARG A 169 3.30 -3.71 2.31
CA ARG A 169 4.51 -3.34 3.06
C ARG A 169 4.36 -3.59 4.55
N GLU A 170 5.41 -4.09 5.17
CA GLU A 170 5.47 -4.23 6.62
C GLU A 170 5.81 -2.91 7.30
N ILE A 171 4.90 -2.43 8.14
CA ILE A 171 5.10 -1.27 9.02
C ILE A 171 5.04 -1.76 10.46
N ARG A 172 6.19 -1.72 11.14
CA ARG A 172 6.38 -2.27 12.49
C ARG A 172 6.12 -3.78 12.55
N HIS A 173 4.87 -4.18 12.81
CA HIS A 173 4.43 -5.57 12.99
C HIS A 173 3.13 -5.87 12.23
N ARG A 174 2.69 -4.96 11.36
CA ARG A 174 1.50 -5.12 10.53
C ARG A 174 1.90 -4.96 9.07
N LYS A 175 1.38 -5.83 8.21
CA LYS A 175 1.52 -5.71 6.77
C LYS A 175 0.28 -5.00 6.22
N LEU A 176 0.49 -3.85 5.59
CA LEU A 176 -0.57 -2.99 5.09
C LEU A 176 -0.36 -2.69 3.62
N CYS A 177 -1.46 -2.54 2.87
CA CYS A 177 -1.41 -2.00 1.52
C CYS A 177 -0.97 -0.53 1.59
N MET A 178 0.15 -0.24 0.95
CA MET A 178 0.81 1.07 0.94
C MET A 178 1.17 1.47 -0.48
N CYS A 179 1.49 2.74 -0.69
CA CYS A 179 2.01 3.16 -1.98
C CYS A 179 3.40 2.56 -2.25
N ASN A 180 3.61 2.18 -3.51
CA ASN A 180 4.93 1.83 -4.02
C ASN A 180 5.91 3.01 -3.84
N SER A 181 7.21 2.77 -3.81
CA SER A 181 8.25 3.77 -3.54
C SER A 181 8.27 4.97 -4.49
N ASP A 182 7.67 4.82 -5.67
CA ASP A 182 7.55 5.87 -6.68
C ASP A 182 6.29 6.72 -6.52
N TYR A 183 5.53 6.45 -5.46
CA TYR A 183 4.27 7.09 -5.13
C TYR A 183 4.29 7.52 -3.66
N ILE A 184 3.42 8.46 -3.33
CA ILE A 184 3.15 8.93 -1.98
C ILE A 184 1.66 8.81 -1.68
N GLU A 185 1.36 8.63 -0.40
CA GLU A 185 0.00 8.51 0.11
C GLU A 185 -0.69 9.88 0.15
N ASP A 186 -1.81 10.03 -0.57
CA ASP A 186 -2.75 11.12 -0.38
C ASP A 186 -3.84 10.69 0.61
N ASN A 187 -3.65 11.07 1.87
CA ASN A 187 -4.56 10.71 2.96
C ASN A 187 -5.96 11.33 2.82
N THR A 188 -6.12 12.37 2.03
CA THR A 188 -7.41 13.05 1.84
C THR A 188 -8.32 12.22 0.93
N TYR A 189 -7.75 11.63 -0.11
CA TYR A 189 -8.49 10.84 -1.10
C TYR A 189 -8.30 9.33 -0.96
N LEU A 190 -7.39 8.89 -0.08
CA LEU A 190 -7.00 7.49 0.10
C LEU A 190 -6.44 6.86 -1.19
N GLU A 191 -5.66 7.65 -1.93
CA GLU A 191 -5.09 7.26 -3.23
C GLU A 191 -3.56 7.37 -3.19
N CYS A 192 -2.89 6.61 -4.06
CA CYS A 192 -1.47 6.80 -4.34
C CYS A 192 -1.24 7.81 -5.46
N ARG A 193 -0.36 8.79 -5.22
CA ARG A 193 0.04 9.78 -6.22
C ARG A 193 1.51 9.68 -6.54
N HIS A 194 1.88 9.83 -7.81
CA HIS A 194 3.29 9.82 -8.22
C HIS A 194 4.12 10.82 -7.41
N ALA A 195 5.22 10.31 -6.84
CA ALA A 195 6.20 11.03 -6.06
C ALA A 195 7.25 11.69 -6.96
N LYS A 196 8.18 12.43 -6.35
CA LYS A 196 9.41 12.95 -6.97
C LYS A 196 9.18 13.68 -8.30
N LYS A 197 8.07 14.40 -8.39
CA LYS A 197 7.76 15.26 -9.51
C LYS A 197 8.74 16.42 -9.54
N GLU A 198 9.24 16.70 -10.73
CA GLU A 198 10.11 17.84 -11.00
C GLU A 198 9.29 19.14 -11.05
N ILE A 199 9.98 20.28 -11.00
CA ILE A 199 9.34 21.58 -11.16
C ILE A 199 8.50 21.65 -12.45
N ARG A 200 7.43 22.44 -12.43
CA ARG A 200 6.48 22.60 -13.55
C ARG A 200 5.65 21.36 -13.90
N LYS A 201 5.82 20.24 -13.20
CA LYS A 201 4.91 19.08 -13.31
C LYS A 201 3.66 19.30 -12.47
N GLU A 202 2.55 18.75 -12.95
CA GLU A 202 1.26 18.79 -12.25
C GLU A 202 1.35 18.07 -10.91
N CYS A 203 0.75 18.63 -9.87
CA CYS A 203 0.69 18.07 -8.53
C CYS A 203 -0.67 18.37 -7.90
N ARG A 204 -0.97 17.68 -6.80
CA ARG A 204 -2.12 17.96 -5.94
C ARG A 204 -1.70 18.20 -4.49
N ILE A 205 -0.59 17.61 -4.08
CA ILE A 205 -0.01 17.79 -2.74
C ILE A 205 1.49 18.10 -2.85
N ASN A 206 2.00 18.83 -1.88
CA ASN A 206 3.37 19.36 -1.81
C ASN A 206 4.43 18.26 -1.86
N GLU A 207 4.15 17.14 -1.18
CA GLU A 207 5.02 15.99 -1.04
C GLU A 207 5.36 15.33 -2.40
N GLN A 208 4.54 15.57 -3.44
CA GLN A 208 4.85 15.12 -4.79
C GLN A 208 6.08 15.81 -5.35
N CYS A 209 6.33 17.06 -4.98
CA CYS A 209 7.32 17.94 -5.61
C CYS A 209 8.72 17.78 -5.00
N THR A 210 9.14 16.54 -4.77
CA THR A 210 10.46 16.21 -4.18
C THR A 210 11.51 15.84 -5.23
N GLY A 211 11.18 15.92 -6.51
CA GLY A 211 12.09 15.59 -7.62
C GLY A 211 13.15 16.66 -7.89
N THR A 212 12.96 17.87 -7.35
CA THR A 212 13.87 19.01 -7.50
C THR A 212 14.21 19.56 -6.11
N GLU A 213 15.49 19.80 -5.85
CA GLU A 213 15.95 20.38 -4.58
C GLU A 213 15.32 21.77 -4.35
N ASN A 214 14.86 22.04 -3.13
CA ASN A 214 14.15 23.27 -2.75
C ASN A 214 12.85 23.56 -3.54
N ALA A 215 12.14 22.52 -3.98
CA ALA A 215 10.92 22.65 -4.79
C ALA A 215 9.71 21.86 -4.25
N ASN A 216 9.56 21.72 -2.94
CA ASN A 216 8.48 20.94 -2.31
C ASN A 216 7.14 21.70 -2.16
N THR A 217 6.86 22.65 -3.06
CA THR A 217 5.61 23.41 -3.07
C THR A 217 4.78 23.04 -4.30
N CYS A 218 3.52 22.69 -4.08
CA CYS A 218 2.51 22.51 -5.10
C CYS A 218 1.63 23.76 -5.18
N PHE A 219 1.83 24.58 -6.20
CA PHE A 219 1.12 25.85 -6.35
C PHE A 219 -0.18 25.67 -7.12
N THR A 220 -1.30 25.97 -6.47
CA THR A 220 -2.66 25.95 -7.03
C THR A 220 -3.12 27.39 -7.22
N ASP A 221 -2.93 27.97 -8.41
CA ASP A 221 -3.17 29.39 -8.73
C ASP A 221 -4.63 29.85 -8.45
N GLY A 222 -4.93 30.24 -7.21
CA GLY A 222 -6.28 30.62 -6.76
C GLY A 222 -7.33 29.51 -6.87
N LYS A 223 -6.90 28.27 -7.12
CA LYS A 223 -7.75 27.08 -7.26
C LYS A 223 -8.05 26.48 -5.89
N GLY A 224 -9.22 25.85 -5.74
CA GLY A 224 -9.66 25.27 -4.46
C GLY A 224 -8.77 24.12 -3.98
N GLU A 225 -8.90 23.77 -2.69
CA GLU A 225 -8.26 22.57 -2.14
C GLU A 225 -8.63 21.33 -2.96
N GLY A 226 -7.63 20.57 -3.41
CA GLY A 226 -7.80 19.34 -4.20
C GLY A 226 -7.75 19.52 -5.72
N GLU A 227 -7.62 20.74 -6.22
CA GLU A 227 -7.41 21.01 -7.64
C GLU A 227 -5.94 20.80 -8.06
N GLU A 228 -5.73 20.55 -9.35
CA GLU A 228 -4.39 20.37 -9.92
C GLU A 228 -3.61 21.69 -9.92
N GLY A 229 -2.53 21.67 -9.16
CA GLY A 229 -1.49 22.67 -9.13
C GLY A 229 -0.25 22.22 -9.90
N VAL A 230 0.82 22.99 -9.73
CA VAL A 230 2.09 22.77 -10.40
C VAL A 230 3.22 22.87 -9.39
N CYS A 231 4.21 21.99 -9.48
CA CYS A 231 5.38 22.04 -8.61
C CYS A 231 6.17 23.34 -8.86
N THR A 232 6.50 24.07 -7.80
CA THR A 232 7.27 25.31 -7.80
C THR A 232 8.40 25.27 -6.79
N CYS A 233 9.33 26.22 -6.89
CA CYS A 233 10.31 26.44 -5.83
C CYS A 233 9.62 26.80 -4.51
N ASN A 234 10.29 26.48 -3.41
CA ASN A 234 9.87 26.87 -2.07
C ASN A 234 9.87 28.39 -1.91
N ASP A 235 9.21 28.86 -0.85
CA ASP A 235 9.29 30.26 -0.44
C ASP A 235 10.76 30.69 -0.29
N GLN A 236 11.09 31.89 -0.79
CA GLN A 236 12.46 32.44 -0.85
C GLN A 236 13.41 31.79 -1.87
N PHE A 237 12.92 30.86 -2.69
CA PHE A 237 13.68 30.28 -3.81
C PHE A 237 13.02 30.64 -5.13
N ASP A 238 13.83 30.85 -6.16
CA ASP A 238 13.36 31.09 -7.52
C ASP A 238 14.05 30.14 -8.51
N TRP A 239 13.36 29.89 -9.63
CA TRP A 239 13.83 28.99 -10.67
C TRP A 239 14.84 29.70 -11.57
N ILE A 240 16.13 29.51 -11.26
CA ILE A 240 17.25 30.15 -11.93
C ILE A 240 18.13 29.07 -12.57
N ASP A 241 18.28 29.12 -13.90
CA ASP A 241 19.15 28.24 -14.69
C ASP A 241 18.96 26.73 -14.40
N GLY A 242 17.71 26.30 -14.23
CA GLY A 242 17.40 24.88 -14.02
C GLY A 242 17.48 24.42 -12.56
N LYS A 243 17.59 25.34 -11.59
CA LYS A 243 17.63 25.03 -10.16
C LYS A 243 16.77 26.01 -9.36
N CYS A 244 16.24 25.56 -8.22
CA CYS A 244 15.67 26.46 -7.23
C CYS A 244 16.79 27.03 -6.37
N LEU A 245 17.16 28.28 -6.63
CA LEU A 245 18.20 28.99 -5.90
C LEU A 245 17.57 30.01 -4.96
N LYS A 246 18.17 30.17 -3.78
CA LYS A 246 17.72 31.18 -2.81
C LYS A 246 17.83 32.57 -3.43
N VAL A 247 16.74 33.34 -3.37
CA VAL A 247 16.65 34.75 -3.77
C VAL A 247 16.44 35.61 -2.53
N GLY A 248 16.41 36.93 -2.70
CA GLY A 248 16.34 37.87 -1.59
C GLY A 248 17.66 38.02 -0.85
N LEU A 249 18.78 37.65 -1.49
CA LEU A 249 20.09 37.78 -0.89
C LEU A 249 20.48 39.26 -0.75
N ARG A 250 21.08 39.58 0.39
CA ARG A 250 21.51 40.93 0.77
C ARG A 250 22.94 41.20 0.32
N LEU A 251 23.34 42.47 0.37
CA LEU A 251 24.70 42.90 0.08
C LEU A 251 25.72 42.08 0.89
N LEU A 252 26.81 41.67 0.23
CA LEU A 252 27.88 40.81 0.76
C LEU A 252 27.47 39.37 1.14
N GLU A 253 26.24 38.93 0.85
CA GLU A 253 25.87 37.52 1.02
C GLU A 253 26.39 36.65 -0.14
N PRO A 254 26.77 35.38 0.10
CA PRO A 254 27.24 34.49 -0.94
C PRO A 254 26.18 34.19 -2.00
N CYS A 255 26.57 34.30 -3.28
CA CYS A 255 25.67 34.08 -4.41
C CYS A 255 26.34 33.25 -5.50
N ILE A 256 25.53 32.67 -6.37
CA ILE A 256 25.95 31.90 -7.55
C ILE A 256 25.59 32.68 -8.84
N LYS A 257 24.48 33.41 -8.80
CA LYS A 257 23.91 34.14 -9.94
C LYS A 257 23.41 35.51 -9.51
N HIS A 258 23.56 36.50 -10.40
CA HIS A 258 23.09 37.89 -10.21
C HIS A 258 21.62 37.97 -9.73
N LYS A 259 20.74 37.15 -10.30
CA LYS A 259 19.30 37.12 -9.97
C LYS A 259 18.97 36.81 -8.50
N GLN A 260 19.92 36.26 -7.74
CA GLN A 260 19.73 35.98 -6.32
C GLN A 260 19.84 37.24 -5.45
N CYS A 261 20.58 38.24 -5.92
CA CYS A 261 20.85 39.49 -5.24
C CYS A 261 19.72 40.47 -5.56
N ASN A 262 18.70 40.48 -4.71
CA ASN A 262 17.58 41.44 -4.78
C ASN A 262 17.00 41.75 -3.39
N GLY A 263 17.71 41.37 -2.32
CA GLY A 263 17.32 41.65 -0.94
C GLY A 263 17.75 43.03 -0.43
N THR A 264 18.58 43.75 -1.18
CA THR A 264 19.04 45.10 -0.89
C THR A 264 18.92 45.96 -2.16
N ASP A 265 18.44 47.19 -2.01
CA ASP A 265 18.25 48.10 -3.16
C ASP A 265 19.57 48.32 -3.92
N ASN A 266 19.50 48.27 -5.24
CA ASN A 266 20.64 48.40 -6.17
C ASN A 266 21.76 47.35 -5.98
N THR A 267 21.45 46.21 -5.35
CA THR A 267 22.38 45.08 -5.18
C THR A 267 22.03 43.99 -6.17
N ASP A 268 22.30 44.22 -7.46
CA ASP A 268 21.84 43.36 -8.56
C ASP A 268 22.96 42.41 -9.05
N ASN A 269 24.19 42.61 -8.55
CA ASN A 269 25.38 41.95 -9.05
C ASN A 269 25.83 40.81 -8.13
N CYS A 270 26.33 39.73 -8.73
CA CYS A 270 27.00 38.64 -8.05
C CYS A 270 28.45 38.63 -8.52
N THR A 271 29.36 39.13 -7.68
CA THR A 271 30.73 39.49 -8.08
C THR A 271 31.75 38.63 -7.35
N GLU A 272 32.78 38.19 -8.06
CA GLU A 272 33.91 37.46 -7.48
C GLU A 272 34.87 38.44 -6.78
N ILE A 273 35.06 38.25 -5.47
CA ILE A 273 35.92 39.06 -4.62
C ILE A 273 36.85 38.12 -3.88
N GLY A 274 38.10 38.04 -4.33
CA GLY A 274 39.06 37.06 -3.83
C GLY A 274 38.63 35.65 -4.22
N ASN A 275 38.38 34.78 -3.22
CA ASN A 275 37.95 33.40 -3.44
C ASN A 275 36.43 33.18 -3.24
N ASN A 276 35.66 34.25 -3.05
CA ASN A 276 34.22 34.18 -2.79
C ASN A 276 33.45 34.91 -3.87
N THR A 277 32.25 34.44 -4.20
CA THR A 277 31.30 35.18 -5.04
C THR A 277 30.18 35.71 -4.14
N LEU A 278 30.03 37.04 -4.10
CA LEU A 278 29.16 37.73 -3.17
C LEU A 278 28.22 38.70 -3.90
N CYS A 279 27.05 38.96 -3.31
CA CYS A 279 26.16 40.00 -3.78
C CYS A 279 26.81 41.38 -3.62
N TYR A 280 26.79 42.15 -4.70
CA TYR A 280 27.47 43.44 -4.82
C TYR A 280 26.56 44.47 -5.47
N CYS A 281 26.92 45.74 -5.29
CA CYS A 281 26.20 46.83 -5.94
C CYS A 281 26.26 46.70 -7.46
N ARG A 282 25.16 47.09 -8.11
CA ARG A 282 25.11 47.24 -9.56
C ARG A 282 26.11 48.29 -10.03
N ASP A 283 26.47 48.25 -11.31
CA ASP A 283 27.41 49.20 -11.89
C ASP A 283 26.92 50.66 -11.70
N GLY A 284 27.85 51.54 -11.29
CA GLY A 284 27.57 52.94 -10.95
C GLY A 284 27.07 53.16 -9.52
N TYR A 285 27.23 52.18 -8.62
CA TYR A 285 26.94 52.30 -7.19
C TYR A 285 28.11 51.81 -6.34
N LEU A 286 28.33 52.46 -5.20
CA LEU A 286 29.38 52.14 -4.23
C LEU A 286 28.76 51.61 -2.93
N ILE A 287 29.50 50.73 -2.26
CA ILE A 287 29.12 50.24 -0.92
C ILE A 287 29.46 51.30 0.13
N PHE A 288 28.46 51.71 0.91
CA PHE A 288 28.63 52.55 2.09
C PHE A 288 27.63 52.11 3.17
N GLU A 289 28.12 51.79 4.36
CA GLU A 289 27.28 51.33 5.49
C GLU A 289 26.28 50.22 5.10
N GLU A 290 26.78 49.18 4.41
CA GLU A 290 25.98 48.03 3.93
C GLU A 290 24.86 48.38 2.95
N LYS A 291 24.93 49.55 2.31
CA LYS A 291 24.00 50.00 1.27
C LYS A 291 24.72 50.34 -0.02
N CYS A 292 23.99 50.26 -1.13
CA CYS A 292 24.45 50.72 -2.43
C CYS A 292 24.01 52.17 -2.64
N ILE A 293 24.99 53.08 -2.64
CA ILE A 293 24.78 54.51 -2.90
C ILE A 293 25.22 54.80 -4.33
N LYS A 294 24.42 55.57 -5.07
CA LYS A 294 24.75 55.96 -6.43
C LYS A 294 26.08 56.70 -6.43
N ASP A 295 26.96 56.27 -7.32
CA ASP A 295 28.29 56.84 -7.47
C ASP A 295 28.17 58.30 -7.91
N THR A 296 28.29 59.19 -6.92
CA THR A 296 28.31 60.65 -7.11
C THR A 296 29.49 61.12 -6.27
N TYR A 297 30.66 61.20 -6.88
CA TYR A 297 31.86 61.66 -6.21
C TYR A 297 31.69 63.11 -5.77
N ILE A 298 31.53 63.35 -4.47
CA ILE A 298 31.70 64.68 -3.87
C ILE A 298 33.01 64.64 -3.09
N PHE A 299 34.10 65.09 -3.72
CA PHE A 299 35.36 65.33 -3.01
C PHE A 299 35.23 66.64 -2.22
N GLN A 300 35.11 66.55 -0.89
CA GLN A 300 35.37 67.71 -0.04
C GLN A 300 36.85 67.69 0.36
N VAL A 301 37.64 68.54 -0.29
CA VAL A 301 39.04 68.75 0.06
C VAL A 301 39.15 70.02 0.90
N ASP A 302 39.24 69.86 2.22
CA ASP A 302 39.50 70.98 3.13
C ASP A 302 41.02 71.28 3.16
N ILE A 303 41.47 72.16 2.26
CA ILE A 303 42.86 72.65 2.26
C ILE A 303 42.97 73.78 3.28
N LYS A 304 43.66 73.53 4.42
CA LYS A 304 44.07 74.59 5.36
C LYS A 304 45.44 75.14 4.95
N TYR A 305 45.43 76.35 4.38
CA TYR A 305 46.60 77.23 4.31
C TYR A 305 46.29 78.51 5.10
N ASP A 306 47.28 79.01 5.83
CA ASP A 306 47.23 80.15 6.76
C ASP A 306 46.13 81.21 6.48
N ASN A 307 45.02 81.10 7.23
CA ASN A 307 43.96 82.10 7.41
C ASN A 307 43.05 82.46 6.22
N VAL A 308 42.82 81.58 5.24
CA VAL A 308 41.72 81.75 4.26
C VAL A 308 40.86 80.49 4.18
N ILE A 309 39.56 80.62 4.41
CA ILE A 309 38.56 79.56 4.19
C ILE A 309 37.70 79.95 2.99
N ALA A 310 37.74 79.13 1.95
CA ALA A 310 36.60 78.66 1.13
C ALA A 310 37.03 78.50 -0.32
N VAL A 311 37.14 77.25 -0.77
CA VAL A 311 36.90 76.90 -2.16
C VAL A 311 36.07 75.61 -2.15
N THR A 312 34.79 75.73 -2.49
CA THR A 312 33.93 74.58 -2.80
C THR A 312 34.01 74.38 -4.30
N ILE A 313 34.69 73.32 -4.75
CA ILE A 313 34.62 72.89 -6.15
C ILE A 313 33.59 71.77 -6.22
N LEU A 314 32.43 72.05 -6.82
CA LEU A 314 31.48 71.03 -7.23
C LEU A 314 31.82 70.62 -8.65
N GLY A 315 32.45 69.46 -8.81
CA GLY A 315 32.77 68.87 -10.12
C GLY A 315 32.10 67.51 -10.27
N SER A 316 31.35 67.34 -11.36
CA SER A 316 30.87 66.04 -11.85
C SER A 316 31.82 65.60 -12.96
N MET A 317 32.49 64.46 -12.81
CA MET A 317 33.24 63.84 -13.91
C MET A 317 32.28 62.93 -14.68
N ASP A 318 31.71 63.43 -15.77
CA ASP A 318 31.30 62.56 -16.87
C ASP A 318 32.60 62.12 -17.58
N ASN A 319 32.80 60.81 -17.71
CA ASN A 319 34.00 60.23 -18.33
C ASN A 319 34.13 60.67 -19.79
N GLU A 320 34.91 61.72 -20.06
CA GLU A 320 35.57 61.95 -21.35
C GLU A 320 37.07 62.09 -21.14
N ILE A 321 37.82 61.20 -21.78
CA ILE A 321 39.27 61.21 -21.85
C ILE A 321 39.69 62.43 -22.68
N ILE A 322 40.30 63.43 -22.04
CA ILE A 322 40.98 64.54 -22.74
C ILE A 322 42.49 64.27 -22.64
N PRO A 323 43.23 64.20 -23.77
CA PRO A 323 44.66 63.92 -23.75
C PRO A 323 45.46 65.13 -23.24
N GLU A 324 46.59 64.83 -22.59
CA GLU A 324 47.57 65.77 -22.08
C GLU A 324 48.04 66.77 -23.16
N GLU A 325 47.89 68.07 -22.89
CA GLU A 325 48.73 69.10 -23.51
C GLU A 325 49.78 69.58 -22.49
N SER A 326 51.02 69.45 -22.93
CA SER A 326 52.25 69.89 -22.28
C SER A 326 52.29 71.40 -22.05
N VAL A 327 52.56 71.82 -20.82
CA VAL A 327 53.03 73.18 -20.52
C VAL A 327 54.56 73.18 -20.61
N GLN A 328 55.11 73.86 -21.61
CA GLN A 328 56.51 74.31 -21.61
C GLN A 328 56.59 75.75 -21.07
N THR A 329 57.54 75.96 -20.16
CA THR A 329 58.05 77.25 -19.67
C THR A 329 58.77 78.05 -20.74
#